data_AF-A0A7X6TPP1-F1
#
_entry.id   AF-A0A7X6TPP1-F1
#
_cell.length_a   1.000
_cell.length_b   1.000
_cell.length_c   1.000
_cell.angle_alpha   90.00
_cell.angle_beta   90.00
_cell.angle_gamma   90.00
#
_symmetry.space_group_name_H-M   'P 1'
#
loop_
_entity.id
_entity.type
_entity.pdbx_description
1 polymer ?
#
loop_
_entity_poly.entity_id
_entity_poly.type
_entity_poly.pdbx_seq_one_letter_code
_entity_poly.pdbx_strand_id
1 'polypeptide(L)'
;MKRVKRLFLSTFLTLLLLLICACGPRLSGTYYIGDIQTAGTFYTFTGDNISARYYSNGVLTHKEGKYSLEKDQITITFKEKDGVETTNTYSFKEDKQAKTITIGKITYNKEIR
;
A
#
# COMPACT_ATOMS: atom_id res chain seq x y z
N MET A 1 22.24 45.40 -36.47
CA MET A 1 21.04 44.53 -36.53
C MET A 1 21.24 43.35 -35.59
N LYS A 2 20.52 43.27 -34.46
CA LYS A 2 20.61 42.18 -33.48
C LYS A 2 19.31 41.39 -33.51
N ARG A 3 19.25 40.24 -34.17
CA ARG A 3 18.08 39.35 -34.15
C ARG A 3 18.45 37.89 -34.37
N VAL A 4 18.96 37.21 -33.34
CA VAL A 4 18.67 35.77 -33.14
C VAL A 4 18.84 35.45 -31.65
N LYS A 5 17.77 35.63 -30.86
CA LYS A 5 17.67 35.07 -29.50
C LYS A 5 16.19 34.81 -29.25
N ARG A 6 15.69 33.62 -29.59
CA ARG A 6 14.38 33.08 -29.18
C ARG A 6 14.14 31.77 -29.93
N LEU A 7 14.90 30.71 -29.63
CA LEU A 7 14.50 29.38 -30.09
C LEU A 7 15.16 28.24 -29.29
N PHE A 8 15.17 28.30 -27.96
CA PHE A 8 15.73 27.18 -27.16
C PHE A 8 15.00 26.89 -25.83
N LEU A 9 13.84 27.48 -25.57
CA LEU A 9 13.19 27.36 -24.25
C LEU A 9 11.90 26.52 -24.22
N SER A 10 11.50 25.92 -25.36
CA SER A 10 10.20 25.24 -25.45
C SER A 10 10.24 23.71 -25.36
N THR A 11 11.42 23.08 -25.39
CA THR A 11 11.54 21.60 -25.41
C THR A 11 11.82 20.98 -24.04
N PHE A 12 12.20 21.77 -23.03
CA PHE A 12 12.44 21.26 -21.68
C PHE A 12 11.14 21.12 -20.85
N LEU A 13 10.06 21.81 -21.25
CA LEU A 13 8.78 21.80 -20.52
C LEU A 13 7.93 20.55 -20.82
N THR A 14 8.11 19.92 -21.98
CA THR A 14 7.35 18.72 -22.37
C THR A 14 7.90 17.43 -21.76
N LEU A 15 9.17 17.40 -21.33
CA LEU A 15 9.77 16.22 -20.69
C LEU A 15 9.48 16.14 -19.17
N LEU A 16 9.10 17.25 -18.54
CA LEU A 16 8.81 17.30 -17.09
C LEU A 16 7.40 16.77 -16.74
N LEU A 17 6.49 16.69 -17.71
CA LEU A 17 5.11 16.22 -17.53
C LEU A 17 4.95 14.69 -17.45
N LEU A 18 6.00 13.92 -17.77
CA LEU A 18 5.99 12.44 -17.69
C LEU A 18 6.41 11.89 -16.31
N LEU A 19 6.91 12.74 -15.40
CA LEU A 19 7.36 12.32 -14.07
C LEU A 19 6.26 12.35 -12.99
N ILE A 20 5.02 12.73 -13.35
CA ILE A 20 3.95 12.99 -12.36
C ILE A 20 3.06 11.76 -12.08
N CYS A 21 3.32 10.59 -12.71
CA CYS A 21 2.38 9.46 -12.63
C CYS A 21 3.00 8.13 -12.13
N ALA A 22 3.94 8.19 -11.19
CA ALA A 22 4.37 7.00 -10.43
C ALA A 22 3.79 6.96 -9.00
N CYS A 23 2.83 7.83 -8.68
CA CYS A 23 2.07 7.75 -7.43
C CYS A 23 0.86 6.83 -7.68
N GLY A 24 1.11 5.52 -7.70
CA GLY A 24 0.03 4.53 -7.68
C GLY A 24 -0.88 4.73 -6.46
N PRO A 25 -2.10 4.17 -6.47
CA PRO A 25 -2.98 4.23 -5.31
C PRO A 25 -2.25 3.67 -4.08
N ARG A 26 -2.20 4.43 -2.99
CA ARG A 26 -1.59 4.05 -1.72
C ARG A 26 -2.63 3.96 -0.63
N LEU A 27 -2.56 2.89 0.15
CA LEU A 27 -3.33 2.74 1.38
C LEU A 27 -2.66 3.53 2.50
N SER A 28 -3.50 4.00 3.42
CA SER A 28 -3.05 4.67 4.64
C SER A 28 -3.94 4.29 5.82
N GLY A 29 -3.30 4.08 6.96
CA GLY A 29 -3.97 3.77 8.23
C GLY A 29 -4.02 2.26 8.53
N THR A 30 -4.65 1.94 9.65
CA THR A 30 -4.85 0.55 10.10
C THR A 30 -6.19 0.01 9.61
N TYR A 31 -6.19 -1.22 9.12
CA TYR A 31 -7.39 -1.99 8.80
C TYR A 31 -7.41 -3.26 9.63
N TYR A 32 -8.57 -3.64 10.15
CA TYR A 32 -8.69 -4.73 11.10
C TYR A 32 -9.89 -5.62 10.86
N ILE A 33 -9.77 -6.86 11.30
CA ILE A 33 -10.87 -7.80 11.49
C ILE A 33 -10.72 -8.43 12.88
N GLY A 34 -11.82 -8.53 13.63
CA GLY A 34 -11.80 -9.05 14.99
C GLY A 34 -11.22 -8.08 16.02
N ASP A 35 -10.76 -8.64 17.15
CA ASP A 35 -10.18 -7.92 18.29
C ASP A 35 -8.77 -8.46 18.58
N ILE A 36 -7.80 -7.57 18.83
CA ILE A 36 -6.40 -7.90 19.11
C ILE A 36 -6.22 -8.70 20.40
N GLN A 37 -7.19 -8.64 21.33
CA GLN A 37 -7.12 -9.35 22.61
C GLN A 37 -7.61 -10.80 22.54
N THR A 38 -8.40 -11.17 21.53
CA THR A 38 -9.06 -12.48 21.47
C THR A 38 -8.70 -13.25 20.20
N ALA A 39 -8.94 -12.65 19.04
CA ALA A 39 -8.58 -13.17 17.72
C ALA A 39 -8.81 -12.04 16.71
N GLY A 40 -7.73 -11.51 16.15
CA GLY A 40 -7.84 -10.42 15.19
C GLY A 40 -6.58 -10.28 14.36
N THR A 41 -6.76 -9.71 13.18
CA THR A 41 -5.68 -9.36 12.24
C THR A 41 -5.78 -7.89 11.93
N PHE A 42 -4.65 -7.19 12.05
CA PHE A 42 -4.51 -5.75 11.86
C PHE A 42 -3.41 -5.51 10.84
N TYR A 43 -3.74 -4.81 9.76
CA TYR A 43 -2.80 -4.35 8.75
C TYR A 43 -2.67 -2.83 8.80
N THR A 44 -1.47 -2.33 9.08
CA THR A 44 -1.16 -0.90 9.04
C THR A 44 -0.39 -0.59 7.77
N PHE A 45 -0.91 0.33 6.96
CA PHE A 45 -0.28 0.77 5.71
C PHE A 45 0.30 2.18 5.86
N THR A 46 1.58 2.34 5.51
CA THR A 46 2.31 3.61 5.56
C THR A 46 3.21 3.73 4.33
N GLY A 47 2.78 4.54 3.35
CA GLY A 47 3.48 4.63 2.07
C GLY A 47 3.41 3.30 1.33
N ASP A 48 4.58 2.72 1.03
CA ASP A 48 4.72 1.41 0.36
C ASP A 48 4.99 0.27 1.35
N ASN A 49 4.95 0.57 2.66
CA ASN A 49 5.19 -0.41 3.73
C ASN A 49 3.87 -0.91 4.34
N ILE A 50 3.91 -2.14 4.82
CA ILE A 50 2.82 -2.80 5.55
C ILE A 50 3.36 -3.43 6.83
N SER A 51 2.64 -3.26 7.93
CA SER A 51 2.83 -3.99 9.18
C SER A 51 1.60 -4.84 9.45
N ALA A 52 1.80 -6.12 9.75
CA ALA A 52 0.75 -7.07 10.08
C ALA A 52 0.89 -7.51 11.53
N ARG A 53 -0.16 -7.32 12.32
CA ARG A 53 -0.28 -7.85 13.68
C ARG A 53 -1.45 -8.81 13.73
N TYR A 54 -1.22 -10.04 14.17
CA TYR A 54 -2.30 -11.00 14.35
C TYR A 54 -2.13 -11.78 15.65
N TYR A 55 -3.27 -12.05 16.28
CA TYR A 55 -3.33 -12.83 17.51
C TYR A 55 -3.83 -14.24 17.18
N SER A 56 -3.04 -15.25 17.52
CA SER A 56 -3.40 -16.65 17.34
C SER A 56 -2.91 -17.47 18.52
N ASN A 57 -3.80 -18.27 19.13
CA ASN A 57 -3.49 -19.16 20.25
C ASN A 57 -2.76 -18.49 21.43
N GLY A 58 -3.14 -17.27 21.79
CA GLY A 58 -2.50 -16.56 22.91
C GLY A 58 -1.25 -15.76 22.53
N VAL A 59 -0.77 -15.89 21.29
CA VAL A 59 0.49 -15.31 20.83
C VAL A 59 0.22 -14.17 19.86
N LEU A 60 0.70 -12.98 20.20
CA LEU A 60 0.75 -11.84 19.29
C LEU A 60 1.95 -11.99 18.36
N THR A 61 1.69 -12.09 17.07
CA THR A 61 2.73 -12.08 16.04
C THR A 61 2.74 -10.75 15.31
N HIS A 62 3.93 -10.20 15.06
CA HIS A 62 4.15 -9.00 14.27
C HIS A 62 5.06 -9.33 13.08
N LYS A 63 4.64 -8.94 11.87
CA LYS A 63 5.44 -9.00 10.65
C LYS A 63 5.48 -7.63 9.98
N GLU A 64 6.64 -7.28 9.45
CA GLU A 64 6.83 -6.08 8.63
C GLU A 64 7.17 -6.47 7.21
N GLY A 65 6.76 -5.62 6.28
CA GLY A 65 6.87 -5.92 4.87
C GLY A 65 6.58 -4.73 3.98
N LYS A 66 6.48 -5.03 2.69
CA LYS A 66 6.08 -4.10 1.64
C LYS A 66 4.83 -4.59 0.96
N TYR A 67 4.12 -3.67 0.32
CA TYR A 67 3.01 -4.02 -0.55
C TYR A 67 3.04 -3.20 -1.84
N SER A 68 2.41 -3.74 -2.87
CA SER A 68 2.08 -3.00 -4.08
C SER A 68 0.62 -3.24 -4.45
N LEU A 69 0.01 -2.25 -5.10
CA LEU A 69 -1.33 -2.33 -5.63
C LEU A 69 -1.29 -2.23 -7.15
N GLU A 70 -1.90 -3.21 -7.81
CA GLU A 70 -2.03 -3.26 -9.26
C GLU A 70 -3.48 -3.60 -9.61
N LYS A 71 -4.23 -2.62 -10.10
CA LYS A 71 -5.66 -2.76 -10.45
C LYS A 71 -6.46 -3.36 -9.29
N ASP A 72 -6.90 -4.61 -9.44
CA ASP A 72 -7.75 -5.35 -8.51
C ASP A 72 -6.94 -6.37 -7.70
N GLN A 73 -5.64 -6.15 -7.54
CA GLN A 73 -4.73 -7.02 -6.82
C GLN A 73 -3.85 -6.25 -5.83
N ILE A 74 -3.53 -6.92 -4.73
CA ILE A 74 -2.53 -6.51 -3.76
C ILE A 74 -1.47 -7.60 -3.66
N THR A 75 -0.21 -7.22 -3.82
CA THR A 75 0.94 -8.09 -3.57
C THR A 75 1.57 -7.65 -2.26
N ILE A 76 1.78 -8.60 -1.36
CA ILE A 76 2.35 -8.36 -0.03
C ILE A 76 3.59 -9.23 0.13
N THR A 77 4.70 -8.60 0.51
CA THR A 77 5.97 -9.26 0.79
C THR A 77 6.32 -9.04 2.26
N PHE A 78 6.36 -10.11 3.04
CA PHE A 78 6.83 -10.09 4.42
C PHE A 78 8.25 -10.62 4.51
N LYS A 79 9.06 -10.01 5.38
CA LYS A 79 10.38 -10.54 5.73
C LYS A 79 10.24 -11.48 6.91
N GLU A 80 10.68 -12.73 6.73
CA GLU A 80 10.72 -13.75 7.78
C GLU A 80 12.01 -13.62 8.62
N LYS A 81 12.07 -14.31 9.75
CA LYS A 81 13.16 -14.16 10.75
C LYS A 81 14.54 -14.57 10.23
N ASP A 82 14.60 -15.49 9.28
CA ASP A 82 15.81 -15.96 8.60
C ASP A 82 16.26 -15.01 7.46
N GLY A 83 15.53 -13.92 7.23
CA GLY A 83 15.76 -13.00 6.14
C GLY A 83 15.16 -13.42 4.81
N VAL A 84 14.48 -14.58 4.75
CA VAL A 84 13.73 -15.01 3.57
C VAL A 84 12.48 -14.14 3.43
N GLU A 85 12.19 -13.71 2.22
CA GLU A 85 10.98 -12.96 1.91
C GLU A 85 9.89 -13.91 1.42
N THR A 86 8.69 -13.78 1.98
CA THR A 86 7.50 -14.47 1.50
C THR A 86 6.59 -13.47 0.80
N THR A 87 6.38 -13.67 -0.50
CA THR A 87 5.53 -12.81 -1.33
C THR A 87 4.25 -13.54 -1.72
N ASN A 88 3.10 -12.92 -1.48
CA ASN A 88 1.80 -13.44 -1.88
C ASN A 88 0.97 -12.35 -2.56
N THR A 89 0.19 -12.74 -3.57
CA THR A 89 -0.72 -11.85 -4.30
C THR A 89 -2.16 -12.28 -4.09
N TYR A 90 -3.03 -11.32 -3.83
CA TYR A 90 -4.45 -11.53 -3.54
C TYR A 90 -5.32 -10.60 -4.37
N SER A 91 -6.59 -10.97 -4.58
CA SER A 91 -7.60 -10.03 -5.06
C SER A 91 -7.77 -8.88 -4.06
N PHE A 92 -8.00 -7.68 -4.56
CA PHE A 92 -8.11 -6.47 -3.76
C PHE A 92 -9.32 -5.63 -4.16
N LYS A 93 -10.03 -5.10 -3.17
CA LYS A 93 -11.10 -4.11 -3.36
C LYS A 93 -11.08 -3.11 -2.21
N GLU A 94 -11.22 -1.82 -2.52
CA GLU A 94 -11.39 -0.76 -1.51
C GLU A 94 -12.81 -0.20 -1.61
N ASP A 95 -13.50 -0.07 -0.48
CA ASP A 95 -14.74 0.69 -0.37
C ASP A 95 -14.50 1.91 0.51
N LYS A 96 -14.35 3.08 -0.13
CA LYS A 96 -14.07 4.34 0.56
C LYS A 96 -15.27 4.88 1.34
N GLN A 97 -16.50 4.52 0.96
CA GLN A 97 -17.70 4.96 1.66
C GLN A 97 -17.90 4.15 2.94
N ALA A 98 -17.80 2.83 2.84
CA ALA A 98 -17.87 1.93 3.99
C ALA A 98 -16.58 1.95 4.83
N LYS A 99 -15.51 2.58 4.34
CA LYS A 99 -14.17 2.59 4.95
C LYS A 99 -13.64 1.18 5.20
N THR A 100 -13.72 0.32 4.18
CA THR A 100 -13.25 -1.06 4.25
C THR A 100 -12.30 -1.40 3.11
N ILE A 101 -11.47 -2.42 3.32
CA ILE A 101 -10.71 -3.09 2.25
C ILE A 101 -11.02 -4.58 2.27
N THR A 102 -11.01 -5.22 1.11
CA THR A 102 -11.11 -6.68 1.00
C THR A 102 -9.84 -7.21 0.36
N ILE A 103 -9.17 -8.12 1.06
CA ILE A 103 -7.95 -8.81 0.60
C ILE A 103 -8.30 -10.30 0.50
N GLY A 104 -8.20 -10.86 -0.71
CA GLY A 104 -8.70 -12.20 -1.00
C GLY A 104 -10.22 -12.26 -0.78
N LYS A 105 -10.64 -13.02 0.23
CA LYS A 105 -12.05 -13.20 0.63
C LYS A 105 -12.40 -12.50 1.96
N ILE A 106 -11.45 -11.80 2.57
CA ILE A 106 -11.62 -11.24 3.93
C ILE A 106 -11.73 -9.73 3.83
N THR A 107 -12.78 -9.17 4.45
CA THR A 107 -13.02 -7.73 4.54
C THR A 107 -12.57 -7.19 5.88
N TYR A 108 -11.81 -6.10 5.86
CA TYR A 108 -11.23 -5.42 7.00
C TYR A 108 -11.81 -4.02 7.11
N ASN A 109 -12.13 -3.60 8.33
CA ASN A 109 -12.64 -2.27 8.64
C ASN A 109 -11.47 -1.32 8.91
N LYS A 110 -11.56 -0.07 8.45
CA LYS A 110 -10.56 0.95 8.78
C LYS A 110 -10.71 1.38 10.25
N GLU A 111 -9.62 1.38 11.00
CA GLU A 111 -9.55 1.97 12.33
C GLU A 111 -9.83 3.48 12.23
N ILE A 112 -10.88 3.95 12.90
CA ILE A 112 -11.18 5.37 13.01
C ILE A 112 -10.58 5.82 14.34
N ARG A 113 -9.60 6.73 14.27
CA ARG A 113 -9.06 7.44 15.44
C ARG A 113 -9.59 8.85 15.49
#